data_AF-A0A9E1L9R9-F1
#
_entry.id   AF-A0A9E1L9R9-F1
#
_cell.length_a   1.000
_cell.length_b   1.000
_cell.length_c   1.000
_cell.angle_alpha   90.00
_cell.angle_beta   90.00
_cell.angle_gamma   90.00
#
_symmetry.space_group_name_H-M   'P 1'
#
loop_
_entity.id
_entity.type
_entity.pdbx_description
1 polymer ?
#
loop_
_entity_poly.entity_id
_entity_poly.type
_entity_poly.pdbx_seq_one_letter_code
_entity_poly.pdbx_strand_id
1 'polypeptide(L)'
;MPGFIFQSLIIGGGYGTGRELVEFFLHEGPISGLVNMGVATIIWSVVLAICFEFARKRKYYDYRSFISGLLGKWWFTYEILYLIGLVLVVSVMGSASGEIFNEMFDLPEIFGIIIMMTLVGII
;
A
#
# COMPACT_ATOMS: atom_id res chain seq x y z
N MET A 1 -1.19 14.39 13.74
CA MET A 1 -1.02 12.94 13.97
C MET A 1 -0.51 12.24 12.69
N PRO A 2 0.73 12.46 12.25
CA PRO A 2 1.22 11.89 10.97
C PRO A 2 1.39 10.36 11.00
N GLY A 3 1.81 9.79 12.14
CA GLY A 3 2.02 8.35 12.29
C GLY A 3 0.75 7.52 12.17
N PHE A 4 -0.39 8.01 12.67
CA PHE A 4 -1.67 7.31 12.54
C PHE A 4 -2.19 7.27 11.10
N ILE A 5 -2.00 8.37 10.34
CA ILE A 5 -2.33 8.41 8.91
C ILE A 5 -1.45 7.42 8.13
N PHE A 6 -0.18 7.34 8.47
CA PHE A 6 0.73 6.39 7.85
C PHE A 6 0.34 4.94 8.15
N GLN A 7 -0.02 4.63 9.39
CA GLN A 7 -0.50 3.30 9.76
C GLN A 7 -1.73 2.90 8.94
N SER A 8 -2.70 3.80 8.74
CA SER A 8 -3.89 3.48 7.94
C SER A 8 -3.58 3.21 6.47
N LEU A 9 -2.47 3.73 5.93
CA LEU A 9 -2.05 3.49 4.55
C LEU A 9 -1.33 2.14 4.39
N ILE A 10 -0.64 1.67 5.42
CA ILE A 10 0.10 0.39 5.38
C ILE A 10 -0.82 -0.80 5.57
N ILE A 11 -1.86 -0.67 6.42
CA ILE A 11 -2.74 -1.79 6.75
C ILE A 11 -3.72 -2.01 5.58
N GLY A 12 -3.33 -2.90 4.68
CA GLY A 12 -4.17 -3.38 3.57
C GLY A 12 -5.11 -4.54 3.94
N GLY A 13 -5.83 -5.07 2.97
CA GLY A 13 -6.79 -6.18 3.17
C GLY A 13 -6.14 -7.48 3.68
N GLY A 14 -4.88 -7.75 3.30
CA GLY A 14 -4.15 -8.93 3.74
C GLY A 14 -3.69 -8.86 5.21
N TYR A 15 -3.57 -7.66 5.78
CA TYR A 15 -3.42 -7.48 7.24
C TYR A 15 -4.69 -7.86 7.99
N GLY A 16 -5.88 -7.53 7.46
CA GLY A 16 -7.16 -7.81 8.12
C GLY A 16 -7.49 -9.31 8.22
N THR A 17 -7.03 -10.10 7.26
CA THR A 17 -7.17 -11.57 7.27
C THR A 17 -6.01 -12.28 7.96
N GLY A 18 -4.93 -11.55 8.32
CA GLY A 18 -3.69 -12.11 8.86
C GLY A 18 -2.84 -12.87 7.83
N ARG A 19 -3.25 -12.94 6.57
CA ARG A 19 -2.58 -13.74 5.53
C ARG A 19 -1.19 -13.21 5.19
N GLU A 20 -1.03 -11.88 5.14
CA GLU A 20 0.29 -11.26 4.94
C GLU A 20 1.22 -11.56 6.11
N LEU A 21 0.69 -11.67 7.34
CA LEU A 21 1.48 -12.00 8.52
C LEU A 21 2.00 -13.45 8.46
N VAL A 22 1.16 -14.37 8.02
CA VAL A 22 1.52 -15.77 7.83
C VAL A 22 2.57 -15.92 6.74
N GLU A 23 2.37 -15.25 5.60
CA GLU A 23 3.24 -15.35 4.43
C GLU A 23 4.63 -14.75 4.68
N PHE A 24 4.70 -13.53 5.23
CA PHE A 24 5.97 -12.79 5.31
C PHE A 24 6.72 -13.00 6.63
N PHE A 25 6.04 -13.36 7.72
CA PHE A 25 6.66 -13.43 9.04
C PHE A 25 6.64 -14.83 9.64
N LEU A 26 5.54 -15.58 9.54
CA LEU A 26 5.39 -16.83 10.29
C LEU A 26 5.87 -18.09 9.54
N HIS A 27 6.38 -17.97 8.32
CA HIS A 27 6.79 -19.11 7.49
C HIS A 27 7.82 -20.03 8.19
N GLU A 28 8.78 -19.44 8.92
CA GLU A 28 9.83 -20.19 9.63
C GLU A 28 9.50 -20.49 11.10
N GLY A 29 8.26 -20.25 11.53
CA GLY A 29 7.79 -20.46 12.90
C GLY A 29 7.50 -19.18 13.69
N PRO A 30 6.86 -19.31 14.87
CA PRO A 30 6.33 -18.16 15.61
C PRO A 30 7.41 -17.28 16.24
N ILE A 31 8.52 -17.86 16.70
CA ILE A 31 9.60 -17.10 17.35
C ILE A 31 10.39 -16.29 16.31
N SER A 32 10.77 -16.91 15.19
CA SER A 32 11.39 -16.23 14.06
C SER A 32 10.47 -15.15 13.48
N GLY A 33 9.16 -15.41 13.42
CA GLY A 33 8.18 -14.41 13.03
C GLY A 33 8.13 -13.19 13.94
N LEU A 34 8.16 -13.35 15.27
CA LEU A 34 8.24 -12.21 16.18
C LEU A 34 9.53 -11.40 16.01
N VAL A 35 10.67 -12.07 15.79
CA VAL A 35 11.94 -11.39 15.51
C VAL A 35 11.84 -10.60 14.20
N ASN A 36 11.33 -11.21 13.13
CA ASN A 36 11.15 -10.57 11.82
C ASN A 36 10.21 -9.35 11.91
N MET A 37 9.12 -9.44 12.69
CA MET A 37 8.22 -8.30 12.94
C MET A 37 8.92 -7.18 13.69
N GLY A 38 9.76 -7.51 14.68
CA GLY A 38 10.57 -6.54 15.40
C GLY A 38 11.55 -5.80 14.49
N VAL A 39 12.26 -6.55 13.62
CA VAL A 39 13.18 -5.98 12.63
C VAL A 39 12.44 -5.07 11.65
N ALA A 40 11.32 -5.52 11.10
CA ALA A 40 10.50 -4.70 10.20
C ALA A 40 10.03 -3.41 10.87
N THR A 41 9.59 -3.48 12.13
CA THR A 41 9.16 -2.32 12.92
C THR A 41 10.27 -1.29 13.08
N ILE A 42 11.50 -1.73 13.38
CA ILE A 42 12.66 -0.85 13.53
C ILE A 42 12.99 -0.17 12.20
N ILE A 43 13.06 -0.93 11.10
CA ILE A 43 13.36 -0.40 9.78
C ILE A 43 12.32 0.66 9.37
N TRP A 44 11.02 0.32 9.48
CA TRP A 44 9.95 1.26 9.17
C TRP A 44 10.00 2.52 10.02
N SER A 45 10.23 2.38 11.33
CA SER A 45 10.31 3.53 12.25
C SER A 45 11.48 4.46 11.92
N VAL A 46 12.64 3.90 11.59
CA VAL A 46 13.83 4.68 11.21
C VAL A 46 13.60 5.41 9.89
N VAL A 47 13.09 4.70 8.87
CA VAL A 47 12.80 5.31 7.56
C VAL A 47 11.78 6.44 7.70
N LEU A 48 10.69 6.22 8.45
CA LEU A 48 9.69 7.24 8.74
C LEU A 48 10.27 8.45 9.46
N ALA A 49 11.07 8.23 10.50
CA ALA A 49 11.70 9.30 11.25
C ALA A 49 12.59 10.16 10.35
N ILE A 50 13.36 9.53 9.45
CA ILE A 50 14.19 10.23 8.46
C ILE A 50 13.32 11.02 7.49
N CYS A 51 12.25 10.44 6.94
CA CYS A 51 11.33 11.12 6.03
C CYS A 51 10.67 12.34 6.68
N PHE A 52 10.16 12.22 7.91
CA PHE A 52 9.56 13.34 8.62
C PHE A 52 10.58 14.42 8.98
N GLU A 53 11.78 14.04 9.39
CA GLU A 53 12.84 15.00 9.69
C GLU A 53 13.30 15.73 8.42
N PHE A 54 13.36 15.05 7.28
CA PHE A 54 13.63 15.64 5.97
C PHE A 54 12.54 16.65 5.58
N ALA A 55 11.27 16.24 5.66
CA ALA A 55 10.11 17.11 5.40
C ALA A 55 10.14 18.36 6.30
N ARG A 56 10.43 18.18 7.60
CA ARG A 56 10.48 19.26 8.59
C ARG A 56 11.61 20.25 8.31
N LYS A 57 12.84 19.77 8.08
CA LYS A 57 14.01 20.64 7.81
C LYS A 57 13.85 21.45 6.52
N ARG A 58 13.26 20.84 5.49
CA ARG A 58 13.05 21.48 4.19
C ARG A 58 11.72 22.23 4.05
N LYS A 59 10.83 22.11 5.05
CA LYS A 59 9.45 22.62 5.01
C LYS A 59 8.67 22.08 3.80
N TYR A 60 8.94 20.85 3.40
CA TYR A 60 8.25 20.17 2.31
C TYR A 60 7.04 19.42 2.87
N TYR A 61 5.92 20.12 2.96
CA TYR A 61 4.67 19.54 3.46
C TYR A 61 3.75 19.03 2.34
N ASP A 62 3.98 19.48 1.11
CA ASP A 62 3.26 19.00 -0.08
C ASP A 62 4.00 17.83 -0.73
N TYR A 63 3.24 16.86 -1.24
CA TYR A 63 3.75 15.68 -1.95
C TYR A 63 4.78 16.05 -3.04
N ARG A 64 4.42 17.00 -3.91
CA ARG A 64 5.29 17.41 -5.03
C ARG A 64 6.60 18.01 -4.54
N SER A 65 6.55 18.86 -3.51
CA SER A 65 7.74 19.47 -2.90
C SER A 65 8.61 18.41 -2.22
N PHE A 66 8.00 17.42 -1.57
CA PHE A 66 8.70 16.32 -0.90
C PHE A 66 9.43 15.41 -1.90
N ILE A 67 8.73 14.91 -2.93
CA ILE A 67 9.28 14.00 -3.94
C ILE A 67 10.32 14.72 -4.81
N SER A 68 10.05 15.96 -5.23
CA SER A 68 11.03 16.76 -5.96
C SER A 68 12.27 17.06 -5.13
N GLY A 69 12.13 17.28 -3.82
CA GLY A 69 13.24 17.42 -2.90
C GLY A 69 14.06 16.15 -2.69
N LEU A 70 13.40 14.98 -2.65
CA LEU A 70 14.02 13.69 -2.37
C LEU A 70 14.76 13.12 -3.59
N LEU A 71 14.14 13.19 -4.77
CA LEU A 71 14.66 12.64 -6.03
C LEU A 71 15.39 13.67 -6.90
N GLY A 72 15.26 14.96 -6.57
CA GLY A 72 15.81 16.05 -7.36
C GLY A 72 15.15 16.17 -8.73
N LYS A 73 15.97 16.39 -9.77
CA LYS A 73 15.49 16.64 -11.14
C LYS A 73 14.69 15.48 -11.77
N TRP A 74 14.87 14.25 -11.28
CA TRP A 74 14.25 13.04 -11.83
C TRP A 74 12.92 12.66 -11.16
N TRP A 75 12.31 13.59 -10.43
CA TRP A 75 11.04 13.34 -9.73
C TRP A 75 9.89 12.91 -10.66
N PHE A 76 9.90 13.36 -11.91
CA PHE A 76 8.87 12.98 -12.89
C PHE A 76 8.86 11.46 -13.19
N THR A 77 9.99 10.76 -13.04
CA THR A 77 10.05 9.31 -13.23
C THR A 77 9.21 8.60 -12.17
N TYR A 78 9.20 9.12 -10.94
CA TYR A 78 8.38 8.58 -9.87
C TYR A 78 6.88 8.77 -10.16
N GLU A 79 6.48 9.91 -10.73
CA GLU A 79 5.08 10.12 -11.16
C GLU A 79 4.62 9.08 -12.19
N ILE A 80 5.47 8.78 -13.18
CA ILE A 80 5.15 7.78 -14.21
C ILE A 80 4.98 6.39 -13.58
N LEU A 81 5.92 5.99 -12.72
CA LEU A 81 5.85 4.71 -12.01
C LEU A 81 4.64 4.65 -11.08
N TYR A 82 4.31 5.76 -10.42
CA TYR A 82 3.14 5.87 -9.55
C TYR A 82 1.84 5.67 -10.32
N LEU A 83 1.69 6.32 -11.49
CA LEU A 83 0.50 6.16 -12.34
C LEU A 83 0.36 4.73 -12.87
N ILE A 84 1.47 4.12 -13.32
CA ILE A 84 1.46 2.72 -13.75
C ILE A 84 1.08 1.81 -12.59
N GLY A 85 1.65 2.03 -11.40
CA GLY A 85 1.32 1.30 -10.19
C GLY A 85 -0.16 1.41 -9.82
N LEU A 86 -0.74 2.60 -9.91
CA LEU A 86 -2.16 2.83 -9.65
C LEU A 86 -3.04 2.02 -10.62
N VAL A 87 -2.75 2.06 -11.92
CA VAL A 87 -3.47 1.27 -12.93
C VAL A 87 -3.34 -0.22 -12.65
N LEU A 88 -2.15 -0.70 -12.29
CA LEU A 88 -1.91 -2.11 -11.96
C LEU A 88 -2.71 -2.55 -10.73
N VAL A 89 -2.68 -1.77 -9.65
CA VAL A 89 -3.41 -2.09 -8.41
C VAL A 89 -4.91 -2.15 -8.68
N VAL A 90 -5.47 -1.16 -9.38
CA VAL A 90 -6.90 -1.12 -9.73
C VAL A 90 -7.27 -2.29 -10.64
N SER A 91 -6.42 -2.65 -11.60
CA SER A 91 -6.64 -3.79 -12.49
C SER A 91 -6.65 -5.13 -11.75
N VAL A 92 -5.68 -5.34 -10.85
CA VAL A 92 -5.59 -6.57 -10.03
C VAL A 92 -6.78 -6.68 -9.08
N MET A 93 -7.15 -5.58 -8.42
CA MET A 93 -8.33 -5.56 -7.53
C MET A 93 -9.63 -5.83 -8.31
N GLY A 94 -9.77 -5.25 -9.51
CA GLY A 94 -10.91 -5.51 -10.39
C GLY A 94 -11.02 -6.99 -10.76
N SER A 95 -9.92 -7.60 -11.22
CA SER A 95 -9.87 -9.03 -11.58
C SER A 95 -10.20 -9.92 -10.38
N ALA A 96 -9.61 -9.65 -9.20
CA ALA A 96 -9.88 -10.42 -8.00
C ALA A 96 -11.36 -10.32 -7.57
N SER A 97 -11.97 -9.15 -7.69
CA SER A 97 -13.40 -9.01 -7.39
C SER A 97 -14.31 -9.69 -8.42
N GLY A 98 -13.92 -9.72 -9.69
CA GLY A 98 -14.63 -10.46 -10.72
C GLY A 98 -14.69 -11.95 -10.38
N GLU A 99 -13.55 -12.52 -10.03
CA GLU A 99 -13.41 -13.92 -9.61
C GLU A 99 -14.27 -14.24 -8.38
N ILE A 100 -14.18 -13.42 -7.32
CA ILE A 100 -14.98 -13.61 -6.09
C ILE A 100 -16.49 -13.59 -6.39
N PHE A 101 -16.94 -12.70 -7.27
CA PHE A 101 -18.35 -12.65 -7.67
C PHE A 101 -18.78 -13.89 -8.44
N ASN A 102 -17.91 -14.41 -9.30
CA ASN A 102 -18.17 -15.65 -10.01
C ASN A 102 -18.26 -16.84 -9.05
N GLU A 103 -17.29 -17.01 -8.15
CA GLU A 103 -17.25 -18.11 -7.19
C GLU A 103 -18.44 -18.09 -6.20
N MET A 104 -18.83 -16.92 -5.71
CA MET A 104 -19.86 -16.81 -4.66
C MET A 104 -21.29 -16.83 -5.20
N PHE A 105 -21.52 -16.27 -6.40
CA PHE A 105 -22.86 -16.04 -6.93
C PHE A 105 -23.12 -16.73 -8.28
N ASP A 106 -22.14 -17.42 -8.85
CA ASP A 106 -22.21 -18.04 -10.20
C ASP A 106 -22.58 -17.02 -11.29
N LEU A 107 -22.25 -15.74 -11.07
CA LEU A 107 -22.52 -14.64 -12.00
C LEU A 107 -21.29 -14.34 -12.87
N PRO A 108 -21.46 -13.74 -14.06
CA PRO A 108 -20.33 -13.32 -14.89
C PRO A 108 -19.41 -12.33 -14.15
N GLU A 109 -18.09 -12.52 -14.28
CA GLU A 109 -17.05 -11.68 -13.64
C GLU A 109 -17.25 -10.17 -13.87
N ILE A 110 -17.83 -9.81 -15.01
CA ILE A 110 -18.09 -8.42 -15.40
C ILE A 110 -18.88 -7.65 -14.33
N PHE A 111 -19.79 -8.33 -13.61
CA PHE A 111 -20.58 -7.69 -12.56
C PHE A 111 -19.71 -7.28 -11.37
N GLY A 112 -18.81 -8.17 -10.91
CA GLY A 112 -17.88 -7.87 -9.83
C GLY A 112 -16.93 -6.73 -10.19
N ILE A 113 -16.40 -6.74 -11.42
CA ILE A 113 -15.53 -5.69 -11.94
C ILE A 113 -16.27 -4.34 -11.98
N ILE A 114 -17.48 -4.28 -12.57
CA ILE A 114 -18.26 -3.04 -12.69
C ILE A 114 -18.61 -2.47 -11.32
N ILE A 115 -19.07 -3.31 -10.39
CA ILE A 115 -19.43 -2.88 -9.04
C ILE A 115 -18.21 -2.27 -8.34
N MET A 116 -17.05 -2.94 -8.37
CA MET A 116 -15.84 -2.41 -7.77
C MET A 116 -15.37 -1.10 -8.40
N MET A 117 -15.31 -1.03 -9.72
CA MET A 117 -14.88 0.19 -10.43
C MET A 117 -15.81 1.37 -10.13
N THR A 118 -17.12 1.12 -10.05
CA THR A 118 -18.10 2.16 -9.73
C THR A 118 -17.93 2.66 -8.30
N LEU A 119 -17.76 1.75 -7.33
CA LEU A 119 -17.55 2.12 -5.93
C LEU A 119 -16.26 2.91 -5.73
N VAL A 120 -15.15 2.48 -6.36
CA VAL A 120 -13.87 3.20 -6.31
C VAL A 120 -13.99 4.57 -6.97
N GLY A 121 -14.68 4.68 -8.11
CA GLY A 121 -14.82 5.95 -8.83
C GLY A 121 -15.75 6.97 -8.16
N ILE A 122 -16.61 6.56 -7.23
CA ILE A 122 -17.51 7.45 -6.47
C ILE A 122 -16.80 8.09 -5.27
N ILE A 123 -15.77 7.43 -4.71
CA ILE A 123 -15.00 7.87 -3.54
C ILE A 123 -13.88 8.82 -3.97
#